data_AF-A0A5B1QV91-F1
#
_entry.id   AF-A0A5B1QV91-F1
#
_cell.length_a   1.000
_cell.length_b   1.000
_cell.length_c   1.000
_cell.angle_alpha   90.00
_cell.angle_beta   90.00
_cell.angle_gamma   90.00
#
_symmetry.space_group_name_H-M   'P 1'
#
loop_
_entity.id
_entity.type
_entity.pdbx_description
1 polymer ?
#
loop_
_entity_poly.entity_id
_entity_poly.type
_entity_poly.pdbx_seq_one_letter_code
_entity_poly.pdbx_strand_id
1 'polypeptide(L)'
;MARGRAERQEERRAWRDERRGFKEERRDAILGLVGLGGKKEEPKEGEEEVPVMKTGVGVRDVHPNLFLEGHNFGVSGEVWVLDSGERKERGRAVLKLVNYHAKVDLVVVRVSLSLNAGRARPHLSITMHSQNGSVNMALPREFRGQLRLSSDHGRIRLSPAVEAITEKQSKTYRTLTCFVGQMPENWHTLSVQVGTAGEGSVGVDEAVAVTRNGSVTVRFEDEPPLEGLISEVAGALKRVVTGKNGKPADADMEENQLVTQSEVAGLERGEKEMEVESMV
;
A
#
# COMPACT_ATOMS: atom_id res chain seq x y z
N MET A 1 4.16 53.60 -10.22
CA MET A 1 4.01 52.67 -9.06
C MET A 1 2.83 51.70 -9.20
N ALA A 2 1.62 52.13 -9.61
CA ALA A 2 0.45 51.24 -9.69
C ALA A 2 0.52 50.16 -10.80
N ARG A 3 1.05 50.48 -11.99
CA ARG A 3 1.15 49.53 -13.12
C ARG A 3 1.97 48.27 -12.79
N GLY A 4 3.11 48.42 -12.10
CA GLY A 4 3.96 47.28 -11.75
C GLY A 4 3.36 46.32 -10.71
N ARG A 5 2.28 46.70 -10.00
CA ARG A 5 1.57 45.77 -9.10
C ARG A 5 0.57 44.89 -9.83
N ALA A 6 -0.06 45.41 -10.90
CA ALA A 6 -1.00 44.65 -11.72
C ALA A 6 -0.28 43.56 -12.53
N GLU A 7 0.84 43.91 -13.15
CA GLU A 7 1.66 42.99 -13.95
C GLU A 7 2.17 41.80 -13.12
N ARG A 8 2.73 42.06 -11.92
CA ARG A 8 3.12 40.98 -10.98
C ARG A 8 1.94 40.14 -10.50
N GLN A 9 0.73 40.68 -10.48
CA GLN A 9 -0.47 39.95 -10.08
C GLN A 9 -0.94 39.01 -11.20
N GLU A 10 -0.83 39.44 -12.46
CA GLU A 10 -1.12 38.63 -13.65
C GLU A 10 -0.11 37.50 -13.82
N GLU A 11 1.20 37.78 -13.68
CA GLU A 11 2.24 36.74 -13.70
C GLU A 11 2.00 35.67 -12.61
N ARG A 12 1.62 36.10 -11.40
CA ARG A 12 1.27 35.18 -10.31
C ARG A 12 0.01 34.35 -10.60
N ARG A 13 -0.93 34.84 -11.40
CA ARG A 13 -2.11 34.08 -11.83
C ARG A 13 -1.73 33.08 -12.90
N ALA A 14 -1.01 33.51 -13.95
CA ALA A 14 -0.53 32.65 -15.02
C ALA A 14 0.30 31.47 -14.48
N TRP A 15 1.25 31.74 -13.57
CA TRP A 15 2.05 30.69 -12.93
C TRP A 15 1.22 29.70 -12.09
N ARG A 16 0.13 30.16 -11.45
CA ARG A 16 -0.77 29.28 -10.69
C ARG A 16 -1.59 28.39 -11.62
N ASP A 17 -2.02 28.91 -12.75
CA ASP A 17 -2.83 28.18 -13.73
C ASP A 17 -1.98 27.16 -14.50
N GLU A 18 -0.75 27.51 -14.86
CA GLU A 18 0.23 26.57 -15.43
C GLU A 18 0.53 25.41 -14.47
N ARG A 19 0.72 25.70 -13.16
CA ARG A 19 0.85 24.65 -12.13
C ARG A 19 -0.41 23.83 -11.92
N ARG A 20 -1.60 24.32 -12.26
CA ARG A 20 -2.84 23.52 -12.23
C ARG A 20 -2.91 22.60 -13.43
N GLY A 21 -2.64 23.12 -14.64
CA GLY A 21 -2.62 22.32 -15.87
C GLY A 21 -1.68 21.12 -15.74
N PHE A 22 -0.44 21.35 -15.29
CA PHE A 22 0.53 20.26 -15.10
C PHE A 22 0.08 19.22 -14.05
N LYS A 23 -0.68 19.63 -13.02
CA LYS A 23 -1.23 18.71 -12.02
C LYS A 23 -2.39 17.89 -12.57
N GLU A 24 -3.24 18.51 -13.39
CA GLU A 24 -4.39 17.86 -14.01
C GLU A 24 -3.94 16.87 -15.09
N GLU A 25 -3.00 17.26 -15.96
CA GLU A 25 -2.41 16.37 -16.96
C GLU A 25 -1.75 15.13 -16.32
N ARG A 26 -0.98 15.33 -15.25
CA ARG A 26 -0.34 14.22 -14.53
C ARG A 26 -1.36 13.34 -13.80
N ARG A 27 -2.49 13.91 -13.35
CA ARG A 27 -3.61 13.16 -12.76
C ARG A 27 -4.32 12.34 -13.84
N ASP A 28 -4.60 12.91 -14.99
CA ASP A 28 -5.24 12.22 -16.10
C ASP A 28 -4.35 11.11 -16.65
N ALA A 29 -3.02 11.30 -16.64
CA ALA A 29 -2.07 10.23 -16.92
C ALA A 29 -2.15 9.09 -15.88
N ILE A 30 -2.27 9.41 -14.58
CA ILE A 30 -2.42 8.39 -13.52
C ILE A 30 -3.78 7.69 -13.61
N LEU A 31 -4.88 8.42 -13.85
CA LEU A 31 -6.21 7.85 -14.01
C LEU A 31 -6.30 7.02 -15.29
N GLY A 32 -5.66 7.46 -16.38
CA GLY A 32 -5.48 6.69 -17.60
C GLY A 32 -4.75 5.37 -17.32
N LEU A 33 -3.71 5.42 -16.48
CA LEU A 33 -2.98 4.23 -16.03
C LEU A 33 -3.87 3.24 -15.25
N VAL A 34 -4.84 3.73 -14.47
CA VAL A 34 -5.81 2.89 -13.72
C VAL A 34 -7.00 2.45 -14.61
N GLY A 35 -7.01 2.83 -15.88
CA GLY A 35 -8.11 2.59 -16.81
C GLY A 35 -9.39 3.35 -16.46
N LEU A 36 -9.27 4.47 -15.73
CA LEU A 36 -10.39 5.35 -15.33
C LEU A 36 -10.38 6.70 -16.06
N GLY A 37 -9.30 7.04 -16.77
CA GLY A 37 -9.09 8.37 -17.38
C GLY A 37 -9.23 8.44 -18.90
N GLY A 38 -9.62 7.35 -19.57
CA GLY A 38 -9.84 7.38 -21.01
C GLY A 38 -11.08 8.20 -21.33
N LYS A 39 -10.93 9.48 -21.66
CA LYS A 39 -11.93 10.15 -22.51
C LYS A 39 -12.05 9.26 -23.74
N LYS A 40 -13.23 8.70 -23.93
CA LYS A 40 -13.60 7.99 -25.15
C LYS A 40 -13.52 9.03 -26.26
N GLU A 41 -12.35 9.24 -26.84
CA GLU A 41 -12.21 10.04 -28.05
C GLU A 41 -13.03 9.29 -29.09
N GLU A 42 -14.20 9.86 -29.41
CA GLU A 42 -15.01 9.36 -30.49
C GLU A 42 -14.16 9.41 -31.75
N PRO A 43 -14.05 8.30 -32.50
CA PRO A 43 -13.23 8.27 -33.70
C PRO A 43 -13.73 9.36 -34.64
N LYS A 44 -12.86 10.32 -34.97
CA LYS A 44 -13.16 11.30 -36.00
C LYS A 44 -13.26 10.54 -37.33
N GLU A 45 -14.46 10.47 -37.88
CA GLU A 45 -14.69 9.94 -39.23
C GLU A 45 -13.85 10.73 -40.23
N GLY A 46 -12.85 10.09 -40.86
CA GLY A 46 -12.18 10.65 -42.04
C GLY A 46 -10.65 10.56 -42.09
N GLU A 47 -9.96 10.05 -41.07
CA GLU A 47 -8.50 9.83 -41.16
C GLU A 47 -8.21 8.41 -41.69
N GLU A 48 -7.70 8.37 -42.92
CA GLU A 48 -7.26 7.17 -43.63
C GLU A 48 -6.10 6.51 -42.87
N GLU A 49 -6.33 5.30 -42.36
CA GLU A 49 -5.38 4.56 -41.52
C GLU A 49 -4.11 4.21 -42.29
N VAL A 50 -3.02 4.95 -42.05
CA VAL A 50 -1.67 4.48 -42.36
C VAL A 50 -1.38 3.26 -41.46
N PRO A 51 -0.92 2.11 -42.00
CA PRO A 51 -0.61 0.94 -41.18
C PRO A 51 0.65 1.19 -40.36
N VAL A 52 0.49 1.89 -39.23
CA VAL A 52 1.48 1.90 -38.16
C VAL A 52 1.52 0.49 -37.61
N MET A 53 2.69 -0.14 -37.66
CA MET A 53 2.95 -1.42 -37.01
C MET A 53 2.55 -1.30 -35.53
N LYS A 54 1.38 -1.84 -35.18
CA LYS A 54 0.86 -1.91 -33.82
C LYS A 54 1.67 -2.95 -33.04
N THR A 55 2.86 -2.59 -32.57
CA THR A 55 3.57 -3.32 -31.50
C THR A 55 3.03 -2.91 -30.14
N GLY A 56 1.71 -3.01 -29.97
CA GLY A 56 1.04 -2.84 -28.70
C GLY A 56 0.07 -3.99 -28.56
N VAL A 57 0.41 -4.95 -27.71
CA VAL A 57 -0.59 -5.85 -27.16
C VAL A 57 -1.60 -4.94 -26.48
N GLY A 58 -2.76 -4.80 -27.10
CA GLY A 58 -3.79 -3.92 -26.58
C GLY A 58 -4.13 -4.34 -25.16
N VAL A 59 -4.17 -3.38 -24.24
CA VAL A 59 -4.66 -3.45 -22.84
C VAL A 59 -6.13 -3.91 -22.75
N ARG A 60 -6.71 -4.45 -23.83
CA ARG A 60 -8.15 -4.51 -24.06
C ARG A 60 -8.88 -5.62 -23.34
N ASP A 61 -8.26 -6.74 -22.95
CA ASP A 61 -9.08 -7.87 -22.47
C ASP A 61 -8.53 -8.62 -21.23
N VAL A 62 -7.77 -7.96 -20.35
CA VAL A 62 -7.53 -8.56 -19.02
C VAL A 62 -8.75 -8.27 -18.15
N HIS A 63 -9.76 -9.13 -18.24
CA HIS A 63 -10.91 -9.07 -17.35
C HIS A 63 -10.42 -9.30 -15.92
N PRO A 64 -10.66 -8.37 -14.98
CA PRO A 64 -10.22 -8.55 -13.60
C PRO A 64 -10.87 -9.80 -13.01
N ASN A 65 -10.10 -10.60 -12.26
CA ASN A 65 -10.64 -11.73 -11.51
C ASN A 65 -11.62 -11.28 -10.43
N LEU A 66 -11.39 -10.09 -9.87
CA LEU A 66 -12.30 -9.42 -8.94
C LEU A 66 -12.37 -7.93 -9.26
N PHE A 67 -13.58 -7.43 -9.47
CA PHE A 67 -13.85 -6.01 -9.61
C PHE A 67 -14.93 -5.58 -8.62
N LEU A 68 -14.58 -4.67 -7.71
CA LEU A 68 -15.51 -4.08 -6.76
C LEU A 68 -15.53 -2.56 -6.97
N GLU A 69 -16.74 -2.03 -7.13
CA GLU A 69 -16.96 -0.60 -7.30
C GLU A 69 -17.98 -0.09 -6.29
N GLY A 70 -17.62 1.00 -5.61
CA GLY A 70 -18.49 1.70 -4.67
C GLY A 70 -18.45 3.20 -4.89
N HIS A 71 -19.48 3.90 -4.41
CA HIS A 71 -19.53 5.37 -4.51
C HIS A 71 -19.51 6.02 -3.13
N ASN A 72 -20.47 5.68 -2.28
CA ASN A 72 -20.67 6.29 -0.96
C ASN A 72 -20.41 5.33 0.21
N PHE A 73 -20.41 4.03 -0.06
CA PHE A 73 -20.19 3.00 0.95
C PHE A 73 -18.77 2.48 0.88
N GLY A 74 -18.19 2.14 2.04
CA GLY A 74 -16.87 1.54 2.08
C GLY A 74 -16.86 0.23 1.30
N VAL A 75 -15.75 -0.03 0.59
CA VAL A 75 -15.51 -1.32 -0.06
C VAL A 75 -14.50 -2.06 0.79
N SER A 76 -14.87 -3.21 1.32
CA SER A 76 -13.98 -4.08 2.08
C SER A 76 -13.99 -5.46 1.46
N GLY A 77 -12.82 -6.05 1.25
CA GLY A 77 -12.68 -7.39 0.71
C GLY A 77 -11.55 -8.15 1.39
N GLU A 78 -11.79 -9.42 1.65
CA GLU A 78 -10.77 -10.38 2.04
C GLU A 78 -10.63 -11.40 0.90
N VAL A 79 -9.44 -11.48 0.31
CA VAL A 79 -9.19 -12.29 -0.89
C VAL A 79 -8.20 -13.38 -0.56
N TRP A 80 -8.64 -14.63 -0.75
CA TRP A 80 -7.86 -15.81 -0.46
C TRP A 80 -7.20 -16.31 -1.75
N VAL A 81 -5.88 -16.23 -1.81
CA VAL A 81 -5.11 -16.68 -2.98
C VAL A 81 -4.68 -18.13 -2.75
N LEU A 82 -5.25 -19.02 -3.56
CA LEU A 82 -4.95 -20.45 -3.57
C LEU A 82 -3.88 -20.75 -4.61
N ASP A 83 -2.95 -21.63 -4.25
CA ASP A 83 -1.96 -22.15 -5.20
C ASP A 83 -2.67 -23.03 -6.25
N SER A 84 -2.70 -22.59 -7.52
CA SER A 84 -3.28 -23.39 -8.59
C SER A 84 -2.41 -24.62 -8.81
N GLY A 85 -2.96 -25.81 -8.54
CA GLY A 85 -2.20 -27.05 -8.64
C GLY A 85 -1.81 -27.46 -10.06
N GLU A 86 -2.32 -26.77 -11.08
CA GLU A 86 -2.06 -27.06 -12.48
C GLU A 86 -0.94 -26.17 -13.04
N ARG A 87 -0.02 -26.81 -13.79
CA ARG A 87 1.14 -26.21 -14.46
C ARG A 87 0.79 -25.32 -15.67
N LYS A 88 -0.49 -24.97 -15.88
CA LYS A 88 -0.86 -24.07 -16.98
C LYS A 88 -0.33 -22.67 -16.67
N GLU A 89 0.02 -21.97 -17.75
CA GLU A 89 0.71 -20.68 -17.78
C GLU A 89 0.35 -19.79 -16.60
N ARG A 90 1.38 -19.20 -15.95
CA ARG A 90 1.25 -18.39 -14.74
C ARG A 90 0.25 -17.26 -14.95
N GLY A 91 -1.01 -17.55 -14.64
CA GLY A 91 -2.07 -16.56 -14.64
C GLY A 91 -1.76 -15.49 -13.61
N ARG A 92 -1.99 -14.23 -13.97
CA ARG A 92 -1.96 -13.11 -13.05
C ARG A 92 -3.35 -12.96 -12.44
N ALA A 93 -3.44 -12.95 -11.11
CA ALA A 93 -4.68 -12.65 -10.41
C ALA A 93 -4.84 -11.12 -10.35
N VAL A 94 -5.82 -10.59 -11.08
CA VAL A 94 -6.08 -9.16 -11.19
C VAL A 94 -7.23 -8.76 -10.28
N LEU A 95 -6.93 -7.93 -9.29
CA LEU A 95 -7.89 -7.41 -8.30
C LEU A 95 -8.02 -5.91 -8.49
N LYS A 96 -9.24 -5.43 -8.73
CA LYS A 96 -9.51 -4.00 -8.92
C LYS A 96 -10.63 -3.53 -7.99
N LEU A 97 -10.29 -2.60 -7.09
CA LEU A 97 -11.23 -2.01 -6.14
C LEU A 97 -11.27 -0.50 -6.35
N VAL A 98 -12.45 0.03 -6.63
CA VAL A 98 -12.66 1.45 -6.90
C VAL A 98 -13.73 2.01 -5.97
N ASN A 99 -13.43 3.13 -5.33
CA ASN A 99 -14.37 3.91 -4.57
C ASN A 99 -14.20 5.39 -4.86
N TYR A 100 -15.25 6.19 -4.69
CA TYR A 100 -15.17 7.64 -4.87
C TYR A 100 -15.12 8.36 -3.54
N HIS A 101 -15.99 8.04 -2.60
CA HIS A 101 -16.15 8.87 -1.40
C HIS A 101 -15.86 8.15 -0.09
N ALA A 102 -15.71 6.83 -0.12
CA ALA A 102 -15.51 6.05 1.09
C ALA A 102 -14.20 5.26 1.10
N LYS A 103 -13.93 4.66 2.26
CA LYS A 103 -12.75 3.84 2.54
C LYS A 103 -12.74 2.59 1.64
N VAL A 104 -11.53 2.20 1.22
CA VAL A 104 -11.28 0.94 0.53
C VAL A 104 -10.31 0.13 1.40
N ASP A 105 -10.72 -1.06 1.81
CA ASP A 105 -9.91 -1.98 2.61
C ASP A 105 -9.78 -3.30 1.87
N LEU A 106 -8.55 -3.79 1.69
CA LEU A 106 -8.27 -5.06 1.07
C LEU A 106 -7.28 -5.83 1.93
N VAL A 107 -7.66 -7.03 2.32
CA VAL A 107 -6.77 -8.01 2.93
C VAL A 107 -6.60 -9.14 1.92
N VAL A 108 -5.37 -9.33 1.43
CA VAL A 108 -5.04 -10.49 0.62
C VAL A 108 -4.41 -11.50 1.56
N VAL A 109 -5.05 -12.66 1.71
CA VAL A 109 -4.59 -13.79 2.52
C VAL A 109 -4.04 -14.86 1.59
N ARG A 110 -2.83 -15.33 1.85
CA ARG A 110 -2.32 -16.51 1.15
C ARG A 110 -2.63 -17.77 1.92
N VAL A 111 -3.20 -18.76 1.23
CA VAL A 111 -3.32 -20.12 1.78
C VAL A 111 -2.33 -21.04 1.10
N SER A 112 -1.18 -21.21 1.76
CA SER A 112 -0.22 -22.25 1.41
C SER A 112 -0.70 -23.58 1.97
N LEU A 113 -1.35 -24.40 1.16
CA LEU A 113 -1.58 -25.80 1.52
C LEU A 113 -0.23 -26.51 1.51
N SER A 114 0.27 -26.85 2.70
CA SER A 114 1.58 -27.44 3.00
C SER A 114 1.95 -28.70 2.19
N LEU A 115 0.98 -29.29 1.49
CA LEU A 115 1.17 -30.38 0.53
C LEU A 115 1.98 -29.98 -0.72
N ASN A 116 2.15 -28.68 -1.00
CA ASN A 116 2.75 -28.19 -2.26
C ASN A 116 3.90 -27.18 -2.04
N ALA A 117 4.85 -27.48 -1.15
CA ALA A 117 5.98 -26.62 -0.77
C ALA A 117 6.98 -26.20 -1.88
N GLY A 118 6.65 -26.39 -3.16
CA GLY A 118 7.46 -25.97 -4.31
C GLY A 118 6.66 -25.41 -5.50
N ARG A 119 5.35 -25.16 -5.34
CA ARG A 119 4.54 -24.59 -6.43
C ARG A 119 4.62 -23.07 -6.43
N ALA A 120 4.81 -22.50 -7.63
CA ALA A 120 4.79 -21.06 -7.82
C ALA A 120 3.34 -20.56 -7.73
N ARG A 121 3.07 -19.66 -6.79
CA ARG A 121 1.79 -18.96 -6.70
C ARG A 121 1.53 -18.09 -7.94
N PRO A 122 0.26 -17.79 -8.29
CA PRO A 122 -0.03 -16.77 -9.29
C PRO A 122 0.52 -15.41 -8.85
N HIS A 123 0.96 -14.62 -9.83
CA HIS A 123 1.37 -13.25 -9.59
C HIS A 123 0.14 -12.38 -9.36
N LEU A 124 0.24 -11.43 -8.43
CA LEU A 124 -0.86 -10.56 -8.07
C LEU A 124 -0.75 -9.23 -8.82
N SER A 125 -1.86 -8.71 -9.31
CA SER A 125 -1.97 -7.33 -9.81
C SER A 125 -3.14 -6.67 -9.12
N ILE A 126 -2.82 -5.82 -8.14
CA ILE A 126 -3.77 -5.21 -7.22
C ILE A 126 -3.89 -3.74 -7.59
N THR A 127 -5.10 -3.26 -7.82
CA THR A 127 -5.37 -1.86 -8.10
C THR A 127 -6.46 -1.35 -7.18
N MET A 128 -6.14 -0.38 -6.33
CA MET A 128 -7.06 0.24 -5.39
C MET A 128 -7.12 1.74 -5.64
N HIS A 129 -8.33 2.28 -5.76
CA HIS A 129 -8.55 3.71 -5.97
C HIS A 129 -9.63 4.24 -5.02
N SER A 130 -9.36 5.36 -4.35
CA SER A 130 -10.37 6.13 -3.63
C SER A 130 -10.20 7.63 -3.85
N GLN A 131 -11.23 8.38 -4.27
CA GLN A 131 -11.03 9.83 -4.42
C GLN A 131 -10.92 10.53 -3.05
N ASN A 132 -11.86 10.31 -2.13
CA ASN A 132 -11.87 11.00 -0.84
C ASN A 132 -11.59 10.10 0.37
N GLY A 133 -11.69 8.78 0.23
CA GLY A 133 -11.49 7.85 1.32
C GLY A 133 -10.05 7.40 1.49
N SER A 134 -9.77 6.77 2.63
CA SER A 134 -8.53 6.05 2.86
C SER A 134 -8.48 4.76 2.07
N VAL A 135 -7.27 4.36 1.69
CA VAL A 135 -6.99 3.08 1.05
C VAL A 135 -6.08 2.31 1.99
N ASN A 136 -6.55 1.17 2.48
CA ASN A 136 -5.82 0.27 3.36
C ASN A 136 -5.61 -1.06 2.65
N MET A 137 -4.36 -1.50 2.58
CA MET A 137 -3.98 -2.74 1.91
C MET A 137 -3.15 -3.59 2.87
N ALA A 138 -3.58 -4.83 3.08
CA ALA A 138 -2.81 -5.83 3.79
C ALA A 138 -2.37 -6.91 2.78
N LEU A 139 -1.06 -7.08 2.65
CA LEU A 139 -0.44 -7.98 1.67
C LEU A 139 0.07 -9.25 2.34
N PRO A 140 0.16 -10.38 1.62
CA PRO A 140 0.86 -11.56 2.12
C PRO A 140 2.36 -11.27 2.24
N ARG A 141 3.03 -11.90 3.20
CA ARG A 141 4.49 -11.74 3.41
C ARG A 141 5.31 -12.19 2.21
N GLU A 142 4.75 -13.03 1.35
CA GLU A 142 5.37 -13.52 0.12
C GLU A 142 5.10 -12.63 -1.08
N PHE A 143 4.41 -11.49 -0.91
CA PHE A 143 4.32 -10.48 -1.95
C PHE A 143 5.74 -10.03 -2.36
N ARG A 144 6.05 -10.13 -3.65
CA ARG A 144 7.37 -9.81 -4.23
C ARG A 144 7.12 -9.05 -5.51
N GLY A 145 7.28 -7.74 -5.46
CA GLY A 145 6.81 -6.91 -6.55
C GLY A 145 6.85 -5.43 -6.30
N GLN A 146 6.37 -4.69 -7.30
CA GLN A 146 6.34 -3.24 -7.27
C GLN A 146 5.13 -2.74 -6.47
N LEU A 147 5.37 -1.77 -5.60
CA LEU A 147 4.35 -0.96 -4.96
C LEU A 147 4.38 0.46 -5.53
N ARG A 148 3.23 0.92 -6.00
CA ARG A 148 3.02 2.30 -6.42
C ARG A 148 1.90 2.93 -5.62
N LEU A 149 2.27 3.80 -4.70
CA LEU A 149 1.34 4.45 -3.78
C LEU A 149 1.26 5.93 -4.11
N SER A 150 0.05 6.49 -4.19
CA SER A 150 -0.14 7.91 -4.47
C SER A 150 -1.20 8.53 -3.58
N SER A 151 -0.90 9.69 -3.01
CA SER A 151 -1.85 10.55 -2.31
C SER A 151 -1.57 12.02 -2.59
N ASP A 152 -2.56 12.76 -3.09
CA ASP A 152 -2.38 14.18 -3.43
C ASP A 152 -2.33 15.09 -2.20
N HIS A 153 -3.21 14.83 -1.23
CA HIS A 153 -3.41 15.66 -0.05
C HIS A 153 -3.28 14.90 1.28
N GLY A 154 -3.27 13.57 1.25
CA GLY A 154 -3.13 12.75 2.44
C GLY A 154 -1.71 12.26 2.68
N ARG A 155 -1.60 11.17 3.45
CA ARG A 155 -0.33 10.57 3.84
C ARG A 155 -0.23 9.15 3.32
N ILE A 156 0.96 8.79 2.87
CA ILE A 156 1.30 7.40 2.53
C ILE A 156 2.06 6.84 3.73
N ARG A 157 1.65 5.67 4.22
CA ARG A 157 2.30 4.96 5.32
C ARG A 157 2.53 3.51 4.94
N LEU A 158 3.73 3.04 5.23
CA LEU A 158 4.08 1.63 5.18
C LEU A 158 4.26 1.17 6.63
N SER A 159 3.88 -0.07 6.94
CA SER A 159 4.22 -0.66 8.24
C SER A 159 5.74 -0.82 8.36
N PRO A 160 6.31 -0.82 9.59
CA PRO A 160 7.74 -0.99 9.78
C PRO A 160 8.31 -2.25 9.13
N ALA A 161 7.56 -3.36 9.12
CA ALA A 161 8.03 -4.59 8.48
C ALA A 161 8.03 -4.48 6.95
N VAL A 162 7.02 -3.82 6.36
CA VAL A 162 7.02 -3.55 4.91
C VAL A 162 8.18 -2.61 4.56
N GLU A 163 8.39 -1.53 5.33
CA GLU A 163 9.51 -0.62 5.10
C GLU A 163 10.87 -1.32 5.15
N ALA A 164 11.06 -2.24 6.10
CA ALA A 164 12.32 -2.96 6.31
C ALA A 164 12.72 -3.85 5.11
N ILE A 165 11.75 -4.37 4.35
CA ILE A 165 12.02 -5.21 3.18
C ILE A 165 11.80 -4.48 1.85
N THR A 166 11.49 -3.18 1.90
CA THR A 166 11.30 -2.38 0.69
C THR A 166 12.58 -1.71 0.25
N GLU A 167 12.89 -1.87 -1.03
CA GLU A 167 13.89 -1.05 -1.71
C GLU A 167 13.21 0.18 -2.33
N LYS A 168 13.56 1.36 -1.83
CA LYS A 168 12.95 2.63 -2.26
C LYS A 168 13.53 3.03 -3.62
N GLN A 169 12.70 3.01 -4.66
CA GLN A 169 13.12 3.41 -6.01
C GLN A 169 12.98 4.91 -6.22
N SER A 170 11.82 5.47 -5.88
CA SER A 170 11.60 6.91 -5.99
C SER A 170 10.56 7.40 -4.98
N LYS A 171 10.82 8.59 -4.45
CA LYS A 171 9.90 9.31 -3.57
C LYS A 171 9.69 10.70 -4.13
N THR A 172 8.57 10.89 -4.82
CA THR A 172 8.09 12.22 -5.19
C THR A 172 7.20 12.76 -4.06
N TYR A 173 6.97 14.08 -4.02
CA TYR A 173 6.13 14.76 -3.01
C TYR A 173 4.77 14.08 -2.72
N ARG A 174 4.22 13.28 -3.65
CA ARG A 174 2.89 12.66 -3.56
C ARG A 174 2.83 11.19 -3.96
N THR A 175 3.92 10.66 -4.48
CA THR A 175 3.96 9.31 -5.03
C THR A 175 5.18 8.61 -4.49
N LEU A 176 4.96 7.43 -3.93
CA LEU A 176 6.00 6.52 -3.46
C LEU A 176 5.99 5.30 -4.37
N THR A 177 7.11 5.07 -5.04
CA THR A 177 7.34 3.85 -5.80
C THR A 177 8.48 3.08 -5.16
N CYS A 178 8.22 1.85 -4.74
CA CYS A 178 9.20 0.96 -4.15
C CYS A 178 9.00 -0.47 -4.64
N PHE A 179 10.00 -1.31 -4.39
CA PHE A 179 9.94 -2.75 -4.63
C PHE A 179 9.94 -3.48 -3.28
N VAL A 180 9.07 -4.47 -3.11
CA VAL A 180 8.98 -5.29 -1.90
C VAL A 180 9.72 -6.60 -2.12
N GLY A 181 10.68 -6.89 -1.23
CA GLY A 181 11.54 -8.06 -1.32
C GLY A 181 12.79 -7.81 -2.19
N GLN A 182 13.43 -8.90 -2.63
CA GLN A 182 14.65 -8.82 -3.41
C GLN A 182 14.36 -8.33 -4.84
N MET A 183 14.94 -7.19 -5.20
CA MET A 183 14.78 -6.63 -6.55
C MET A 183 15.55 -7.48 -7.57
N PRO A 184 14.93 -7.85 -8.71
CA PRO A 184 15.65 -8.53 -9.80
C PRO A 184 16.72 -7.61 -10.41
N GLU A 185 17.90 -8.16 -10.74
CA GLU A 185 19.02 -7.39 -11.32
C GLU A 185 18.66 -6.68 -12.63
N ASN A 186 17.71 -7.22 -13.39
CA ASN A 186 17.24 -6.69 -14.68
C ASN A 186 16.01 -5.79 -14.58
N TRP A 187 15.61 -5.36 -13.37
CA TRP A 187 14.38 -4.60 -13.17
C TRP A 187 14.39 -3.21 -13.84
N HIS A 188 15.51 -2.49 -13.79
CA HIS A 188 15.59 -1.11 -14.31
C HIS A 188 15.19 -1.02 -15.78
N THR A 189 15.49 -2.05 -16.57
CA THR A 189 15.13 -2.17 -17.99
C THR A 189 13.63 -2.37 -18.20
N LEU A 190 12.92 -2.98 -17.24
CA LEU A 190 11.48 -3.27 -17.30
C LEU A 190 10.61 -2.09 -16.80
N SER A 191 11.16 -1.25 -15.93
CA SER A 191 10.44 -0.13 -15.30
C SER A 191 10.21 1.10 -16.19
N VAL A 192 10.74 1.12 -17.42
CA VAL A 192 10.64 2.27 -18.34
C VAL A 192 9.40 2.18 -19.26
N GLN A 193 8.74 1.04 -19.36
CA GLN A 193 7.47 0.87 -20.10
C GLN A 193 6.23 1.12 -19.21
N VAL A 194 6.31 2.07 -18.28
CA VAL A 194 5.20 2.46 -17.39
C VAL A 194 4.27 3.43 -18.14
N GLY A 195 3.58 2.92 -19.15
CA GLY A 195 2.48 3.60 -19.85
C GLY A 195 1.15 2.83 -19.75
N THR A 196 1.21 1.53 -19.50
CA THR A 196 0.07 0.62 -19.57
C THR A 196 0.08 -0.30 -18.35
N ALA A 197 -0.84 -0.09 -17.41
CA ALA A 197 -1.12 -1.07 -16.36
C ALA A 197 -1.57 -2.36 -17.04
N GLY A 198 -0.67 -3.34 -17.12
CA GLY A 198 -0.91 -4.59 -17.83
C GLY A 198 0.33 -5.24 -18.40
N GLU A 199 1.33 -4.45 -18.82
CA GLU A 199 2.56 -4.97 -19.47
C GLU A 199 3.80 -4.93 -18.56
N GLY A 200 3.64 -4.42 -17.34
CA GLY A 200 4.69 -4.25 -16.35
C GLY A 200 5.16 -5.58 -15.76
N SER A 201 6.38 -5.95 -16.12
CA SER A 201 7.24 -7.00 -15.55
C SER A 201 6.64 -8.39 -15.41
N VAL A 202 6.96 -9.24 -16.40
CA VAL A 202 6.66 -10.66 -16.40
C VAL A 202 7.36 -11.31 -15.19
N GLY A 203 6.58 -11.86 -14.27
CA GLY A 203 7.11 -12.70 -13.19
C GLY A 203 7.20 -12.06 -11.81
N VAL A 204 6.61 -10.89 -11.58
CA VAL A 204 6.48 -10.28 -10.24
C VAL A 204 5.04 -9.86 -9.94
N ASP A 205 4.78 -9.56 -8.68
CA ASP A 205 3.54 -8.89 -8.30
C ASP A 205 3.58 -7.39 -8.58
N GLU A 206 2.39 -6.80 -8.60
CA GLU A 206 2.16 -5.38 -8.74
C GLU A 206 1.03 -4.97 -7.80
N ALA A 207 1.22 -3.90 -7.04
CA ALA A 207 0.13 -3.26 -6.34
C ALA A 207 0.17 -1.74 -6.50
N VAL A 208 -0.97 -1.19 -6.89
CA VAL A 208 -1.19 0.23 -7.11
C VAL A 208 -2.29 0.69 -6.16
N ALA A 209 -2.00 1.68 -5.33
CA ALA A 209 -2.97 2.27 -4.41
C ALA A 209 -2.97 3.80 -4.57
N VAL A 210 -4.10 4.35 -4.97
CA VAL A 210 -4.24 5.77 -5.29
C VAL A 210 -5.38 6.38 -4.49
N THR A 211 -5.11 7.52 -3.87
CA THR A 211 -6.16 8.39 -3.33
C THR A 211 -5.87 9.85 -3.59
N ARG A 212 -6.92 10.68 -3.61
CA ARG A 212 -6.73 12.14 -3.75
C ARG A 212 -6.65 12.80 -2.38
N ASN A 213 -7.67 12.62 -1.55
CA ASN A 213 -7.77 13.31 -0.26
C ASN A 213 -7.53 12.41 0.96
N GLY A 214 -7.52 11.10 0.79
CA GLY A 214 -7.32 10.15 1.89
C GLY A 214 -5.88 9.75 2.12
N SER A 215 -5.66 8.89 3.12
CA SER A 215 -4.38 8.24 3.35
C SER A 215 -4.28 6.89 2.63
N VAL A 216 -3.07 6.52 2.23
CA VAL A 216 -2.75 5.15 1.78
C VAL A 216 -1.96 4.48 2.89
N THR A 217 -2.42 3.31 3.33
CA THR A 217 -1.68 2.47 4.28
C THR A 217 -1.44 1.08 3.68
N VAL A 218 -0.22 0.59 3.83
CA VAL A 218 0.17 -0.76 3.41
C VAL A 218 0.82 -1.47 4.59
N ARG A 219 0.37 -2.69 4.86
CA ARG A 219 0.88 -3.59 5.93
C ARG A 219 0.93 -5.03 5.43
N PHE A 220 1.48 -5.94 6.22
CA PHE A 220 1.25 -7.37 6.01
C PHE A 220 -0.08 -7.83 6.62
N GLU A 221 -0.63 -8.92 6.10
CA GLU A 221 -1.89 -9.53 6.55
C GLU A 221 -1.88 -9.89 8.04
N ASP A 222 -0.73 -10.32 8.57
CA ASP A 222 -0.51 -10.74 9.95
C ASP A 222 -0.26 -9.58 10.92
N GLU A 223 -0.07 -8.36 10.42
CA GLU A 223 0.14 -7.18 11.26
C GLU A 223 -1.20 -6.56 11.69
N PRO A 224 -1.29 -5.96 12.90
CA PRO A 224 -2.50 -5.23 13.29
C PRO A 224 -2.73 -4.00 12.38
N PRO A 225 -3.98 -3.55 12.21
CA PRO A 225 -4.28 -2.31 11.50
C PRO A 225 -3.51 -1.12 12.08
N LEU A 226 -2.96 -0.26 11.20
CA LEU A 226 -2.24 0.95 11.61
C LEU A 226 -3.17 2.08 12.11
N GLU A 227 -4.48 1.84 12.11
CA GLU A 227 -5.52 2.75 12.63
C GLU A 227 -5.44 2.78 14.16
N GLY A 228 -4.69 3.73 14.71
CA GLY A 228 -4.57 3.92 16.17
C GLY A 228 -3.19 4.40 16.64
N LEU A 229 -2.14 4.23 15.84
CA LEU A 229 -0.76 4.60 16.21
C LEU A 229 -0.48 6.11 16.19
N ILE A 230 -1.50 6.96 16.02
CA ILE A 230 -1.35 8.43 16.01
C ILE A 230 -1.66 9.08 17.37
N SER A 231 -1.91 8.30 18.43
CA SER A 231 -2.13 8.86 19.78
C SER A 231 -0.95 8.74 20.74
N GLU A 232 0.12 7.96 20.45
CA GLU A 232 1.10 7.61 21.49
C GLU A 232 2.53 8.14 21.31
N VAL A 233 2.89 8.74 20.16
CA VAL A 233 4.28 9.25 19.97
C VAL A 233 4.41 10.77 20.20
N ALA A 234 3.33 11.45 20.59
CA ALA A 234 3.36 12.88 20.96
C ALA A 234 3.33 13.15 22.47
N GLY A 235 3.43 12.11 23.31
CA GLY A 235 3.50 12.29 24.75
C GLY A 235 3.96 11.02 25.45
N ALA A 236 5.15 11.07 26.03
CA ALA A 236 5.57 10.10 27.03
C ALA A 236 4.50 9.98 28.14
N LEU A 237 4.24 8.75 28.59
CA LEU A 237 3.78 8.30 29.92
C LEU A 237 2.59 7.32 29.92
N LYS A 238 2.95 6.06 30.23
CA LYS A 238 2.29 5.13 31.18
C LYS A 238 0.77 5.02 31.08
N ARG A 239 0.29 4.04 30.28
CA ARG A 239 -0.92 3.30 30.65
C ARG A 239 -0.58 2.30 31.76
N VAL A 240 -0.77 2.72 33.00
CA VAL A 240 -1.02 1.78 34.08
C VAL A 240 -2.45 1.28 33.88
N VAL A 241 -2.57 -0.01 33.58
CA VAL A 241 -3.85 -0.71 33.61
C VAL A 241 -4.12 -1.09 35.06
N THR A 242 -5.04 -0.40 35.72
CA THR A 242 -5.71 -0.95 36.91
C THR A 242 -7.16 -1.25 36.54
N GLY A 243 -7.47 -2.53 36.50
CA GLY A 243 -8.83 -3.03 36.33
C GLY A 243 -9.61 -2.91 37.64
N LYS A 244 -10.85 -2.42 37.51
CA LYS A 244 -12.08 -2.87 38.16
C LYS A 244 -11.96 -3.36 39.62
N ASN A 245 -12.46 -2.56 40.56
CA ASN A 245 -13.68 -2.87 41.33
C ASN A 245 -13.93 -1.81 42.44
N GLY A 246 -15.18 -1.34 42.52
CA GLY A 246 -15.83 -1.08 43.81
C GLY A 246 -15.86 0.35 44.34
N LYS A 247 -17.08 0.92 44.34
CA LYS A 247 -17.67 1.89 45.29
C LYS A 247 -16.99 3.26 45.54
N PRO A 248 -17.73 4.38 45.42
CA PRO A 248 -17.37 5.60 46.15
C PRO A 248 -17.71 5.40 47.63
N ALA A 249 -16.70 5.54 48.50
CA ALA A 249 -16.90 5.72 49.92
C ALA A 249 -16.29 7.07 50.29
N ASP A 250 -17.15 7.98 50.75
CA ASP A 250 -16.76 9.07 51.64
C ASP A 250 -16.10 8.46 52.89
N ALA A 251 -14.90 8.92 53.26
CA ALA A 251 -14.44 9.01 54.64
C ALA A 251 -13.03 9.58 54.71
N ASP A 252 -12.90 10.56 55.59
CA ASP A 252 -11.65 11.12 56.12
C ASP A 252 -10.77 10.08 56.83
N MET A 253 -9.55 10.55 57.13
CA MET A 253 -8.61 10.15 58.20
C MET A 253 -7.38 9.30 57.89
N GLU A 254 -6.26 9.95 58.24
CA GLU A 254 -5.05 9.47 58.91
C GLU A 254 -4.08 8.52 58.19
N GLU A 255 -3.02 9.16 57.70
CA GLU A 255 -1.63 8.95 58.12
C GLU A 255 -1.39 7.75 59.06
N ASN A 256 -0.75 6.70 58.55
CA ASN A 256 0.15 5.92 59.39
C ASN A 256 1.30 5.30 58.59
N GLN A 257 2.50 5.55 59.10
CA GLN A 257 3.76 4.95 58.68
C GLN A 257 3.74 3.44 58.97
N LEU A 258 4.38 2.63 58.12
CA LEU A 258 5.32 1.60 58.60
C LEU A 258 6.11 0.94 57.46
N VAL A 259 7.42 1.07 57.63
CA VAL A 259 8.57 0.28 57.17
C VAL A 259 8.27 -1.21 56.96
N THR A 260 8.82 -1.82 55.90
CA THR A 260 9.65 -3.04 56.01
C THR A 260 10.39 -3.38 54.71
N GLN A 261 11.67 -3.71 54.89
CA GLN A 261 12.62 -4.26 53.92
C GLN A 261 12.48 -5.78 53.80
N SER A 262 12.80 -6.33 52.62
CA SER A 262 13.43 -7.66 52.39
C SER A 262 13.46 -7.88 50.86
N GLU A 263 14.58 -7.86 50.15
CA GLU A 263 15.67 -8.87 50.11
C GLU A 263 15.13 -10.28 49.81
N VAL A 264 15.27 -10.78 48.56
CA VAL A 264 15.67 -12.17 48.24
C VAL A 264 16.32 -12.23 46.85
N ALA A 265 17.44 -12.94 46.83
CA ALA A 265 18.39 -13.18 45.76
C ALA A 265 17.92 -14.10 44.61
N GLY A 266 18.66 -14.02 43.50
CA GLY A 266 19.31 -15.19 42.89
C GLY A 266 18.51 -16.01 41.87
N LEU A 267 19.01 -16.08 40.63
CA LEU A 267 19.01 -17.33 39.86
C LEU A 267 20.08 -17.26 38.76
N GLU A 268 21.07 -18.14 38.94
CA GLU A 268 22.22 -18.37 38.08
C GLU A 268 21.90 -19.33 36.92
N ARG A 269 22.65 -19.12 35.83
CA ARG A 269 23.31 -20.09 34.93
C ARG A 269 22.62 -21.42 34.58
N GLY A 270 22.57 -21.66 33.26
CA GLY A 270 22.47 -22.99 32.69
C GLY A 270 22.81 -23.01 31.20
N GLU A 271 24.06 -22.69 30.84
CA GLU A 271 24.61 -23.02 29.52
C GLU A 271 25.10 -24.48 29.56
N LYS A 272 24.56 -25.32 28.66
CA LYS A 272 25.09 -26.64 28.36
C LYS A 272 25.53 -26.64 26.91
N GLU A 273 26.84 -26.58 26.73
CA GLU A 273 27.54 -27.01 25.52
C GLU A 273 27.31 -28.53 25.33
N MET A 274 27.07 -28.93 24.10
CA MET A 274 27.06 -30.33 23.71
C MET A 274 27.98 -30.47 22.48
N GLU A 275 29.24 -30.82 22.76
CA GLU A 275 30.16 -31.36 21.78
C GLU A 275 29.61 -32.70 21.28
N VAL A 276 29.53 -32.88 19.96
CA VAL A 276 29.35 -34.20 19.35
C VAL A 276 30.66 -34.53 18.63
N GLU A 277 31.40 -35.40 19.29
CA GLU A 277 32.60 -36.04 18.77
C GLU A 277 32.25 -37.13 17.74
N SER A 278 33.16 -37.27 16.78
CA SER A 278 33.23 -38.21 15.67
C SER A 278 32.90 -39.67 15.97
N MET A 279 32.39 -40.40 14.97
CA MET A 279 32.79 -41.79 14.74
C MET A 279 32.54 -42.25 13.28
N VAL A 280 33.67 -42.63 12.65
CA VAL A 280 33.88 -43.55 11.50
C VAL A 280 33.47 -43.12 10.10
#